data_AF-A0A4U5N6E9-F1
#
_entry.id   AF-A0A4U5N6E9-F1
#
_cell.length_a   1.000
_cell.length_b   1.000
_cell.length_c   1.000
_cell.angle_alpha   90.00
_cell.angle_beta   90.00
_cell.angle_gamma   90.00
#
_symmetry.space_group_name_H-M   'P 1'
#
loop_
_entity.id
_entity.type
_entity.pdbx_description
1 polymer ?
#
loop_
_entity_poly.entity_id
_entity_poly.type
_entity_poly.pdbx_seq_one_letter_code
_entity_poly.pdbx_strand_id
1 'polypeptide(L)'
;MPCRGSPHRFGDAALERSFWRQQRESNRTIVSHLLGVQTAILLLVGLNHLFNPDFTLLLTVLAAFAALCLQALLLYRSNRGSERVEMVFVVAWTVATVNFMFFQGSQTTLLPTIVAYFAVYTIYPFEFWISVAIGVVLSLGQTISVVVGALPEFQVDQFLATLLVHTWANFIGIYLFITRSRLCRAAFLNARNAICCAQNSHDESLRMNKLLGSALPSHVISSALHNQIGTEVPHLYVQHYTQAT
;
A
#
# COMPACT_ATOMS: atom_id res chain seq x y z
N MET A 1 3.18 25.03 21.42
CA MET A 1 3.49 23.75 22.08
C MET A 1 3.97 22.78 21.01
N PRO A 2 5.22 22.29 21.05
CA PRO A 2 5.67 21.34 20.05
C PRO A 2 5.04 19.98 20.36
N CYS A 3 4.16 19.51 19.47
CA CYS A 3 3.65 18.15 19.50
C CYS A 3 4.84 17.20 19.43
N ARG A 4 5.07 16.43 20.49
CA ARG A 4 6.03 15.33 20.54
C ARG A 4 5.52 14.21 19.62
N GLY A 5 5.68 14.41 18.32
CA GLY A 5 5.26 13.44 17.31
C GLY A 5 6.10 12.18 17.43
N SER A 6 5.45 11.02 17.54
CA SER A 6 6.13 9.75 17.32
C SER A 6 6.85 9.81 15.96
N PRO A 7 8.06 9.26 15.80
CA PRO A 7 8.86 9.35 14.57
C PRO A 7 8.18 8.76 13.30
N HIS A 8 6.97 8.21 13.45
CA HIS A 8 6.18 7.56 12.42
C HIS A 8 4.84 8.24 12.09
N ARG A 9 4.49 9.37 12.73
CA ARG A 9 3.23 10.09 12.47
C ARG A 9 3.46 11.57 12.32
N PHE A 10 2.67 12.22 11.47
CA PHE A 10 2.64 13.67 11.44
C PHE A 10 2.10 14.19 12.78
N GLY A 11 2.62 15.33 13.25
CA GLY A 11 2.13 15.97 14.47
C GLY A 11 0.69 16.50 14.36
N ASP A 12 0.14 16.55 13.14
CA ASP A 12 -1.23 16.96 12.83
C ASP A 12 -2.05 15.75 12.33
N ALA A 13 -3.18 15.50 13.00
CA ALA A 13 -4.08 14.39 12.68
C ALA A 13 -4.85 14.60 11.36
N ALA A 14 -5.11 15.84 10.95
CA ALA A 14 -5.77 16.12 9.67
C ALA A 14 -4.84 15.77 8.50
N LEU A 15 -3.57 16.13 8.62
CA LEU A 15 -2.53 15.80 7.65
C LEU A 15 -2.28 14.29 7.54
N GLU A 16 -2.31 13.59 8.67
CA GLU A 16 -2.18 12.13 8.69
C GLU A 16 -3.35 11.46 7.93
N ARG A 17 -4.58 11.95 8.09
CA ARG A 17 -5.73 11.41 7.35
C ARG A 17 -5.63 11.66 5.85
N SER A 18 -5.20 12.86 5.42
CA SER A 18 -5.07 13.16 4.00
C SER A 18 -3.96 12.32 3.33
N PHE A 19 -2.84 12.11 4.03
CA PHE A 19 -1.79 11.20 3.59
C PHE A 19 -2.30 9.76 3.39
N TRP A 20 -3.00 9.19 4.38
CA TRP A 20 -3.52 7.83 4.25
C TRP A 20 -4.60 7.68 3.18
N ARG A 21 -5.41 8.73 2.96
CA ARG A 21 -6.37 8.76 1.85
C ARG A 21 -5.66 8.73 0.51
N GLN A 22 -4.68 9.62 0.29
CA GLN A 22 -3.91 9.65 -0.95
C GLN A 22 -3.18 8.33 -1.22
N GLN A 23 -2.53 7.76 -0.20
CA GLN A 23 -1.82 6.49 -0.34
C GLN A 23 -2.75 5.35 -0.75
N ARG A 24 -3.98 5.36 -0.21
CA ARG A 24 -4.99 4.36 -0.53
C ARG A 24 -5.54 4.53 -1.93
N GLU A 25 -5.90 5.75 -2.31
CA GLU A 25 -6.42 6.05 -3.65
C GLU A 25 -5.39 5.68 -4.73
N SER A 26 -4.12 6.03 -4.51
CA SER A 26 -3.03 5.67 -5.42
C SER A 26 -2.84 4.16 -5.57
N ASN A 27 -3.05 3.39 -4.50
CA ASN A 27 -2.80 1.95 -4.50
C ASN A 27 -4.05 1.09 -4.72
N ARG A 28 -5.25 1.69 -4.80
CA ARG A 28 -6.52 0.97 -4.81
C ARG A 28 -6.65 0.00 -5.99
N THR A 29 -6.29 0.44 -7.19
CA THR A 29 -6.33 -0.39 -8.40
C THR A 29 -5.34 -1.55 -8.31
N ILE A 30 -4.10 -1.24 -7.92
CA ILE A 30 -3.02 -2.24 -7.75
C ILE A 30 -3.44 -3.31 -6.73
N VAL A 31 -3.98 -2.90 -5.59
CA VAL A 31 -4.51 -3.81 -4.56
C VAL A 31 -5.62 -4.70 -5.13
N SER A 32 -6.58 -4.13 -5.86
CA SER A 32 -7.67 -4.92 -6.45
C SER A 32 -7.19 -5.95 -7.46
N HIS A 33 -6.17 -5.61 -8.27
CA HIS A 33 -5.57 -6.54 -9.22
C HIS A 33 -4.79 -7.65 -8.52
N LEU A 34 -4.03 -7.33 -7.47
CA LEU A 34 -3.30 -8.33 -6.68
C LEU A 34 -4.23 -9.32 -6.00
N LEU A 35 -5.33 -8.84 -5.40
CA LEU A 35 -6.35 -9.71 -4.81
C LEU A 35 -6.96 -10.63 -5.88
N GLY A 36 -7.23 -10.11 -7.07
CA GLY A 36 -7.71 -10.87 -8.22
C GLY A 36 -6.72 -11.95 -8.70
N VAL A 37 -5.44 -11.60 -8.80
CA VAL A 37 -4.37 -12.55 -9.12
C VAL A 37 -4.30 -13.65 -8.07
N GLN A 38 -4.40 -13.31 -6.79
CA GLN A 38 -4.38 -14.28 -5.70
C GLN A 38 -5.55 -15.27 -5.77
N THR A 39 -6.75 -14.80 -6.10
CA THR A 39 -7.89 -15.70 -6.38
C THR A 39 -7.72 -16.56 -7.61
N ALA A 40 -7.10 -16.03 -8.67
CA ALA A 40 -6.83 -16.80 -9.86
C ALA A 40 -5.85 -17.95 -9.56
N ILE A 41 -4.83 -17.70 -8.73
CA ILE A 41 -3.92 -18.76 -8.28
C ILE A 41 -4.70 -19.81 -7.47
N LEU A 42 -5.55 -19.40 -6.53
CA LEU A 42 -6.37 -20.33 -5.75
C LEU A 42 -7.27 -21.22 -6.65
N LEU A 43 -7.91 -20.62 -7.67
CA LEU A 43 -8.70 -21.36 -8.66
C LEU A 43 -7.85 -22.34 -9.47
N LEU A 44 -6.64 -21.93 -9.84
CA LEU A 44 -5.72 -22.77 -10.62
C LEU A 44 -5.23 -23.97 -9.80
N VAL A 45 -5.00 -23.80 -8.50
CA VAL A 45 -4.73 -24.95 -7.60
C VAL A 45 -5.96 -25.83 -7.46
N GLY A 46 -7.17 -25.26 -7.37
CA GLY A 46 -8.42 -26.02 -7.38
C GLY A 46 -8.60 -26.86 -8.65
N LEU A 47 -8.28 -26.31 -9.83
CA LEU A 47 -8.31 -27.02 -11.12
C LEU A 47 -7.39 -28.24 -11.15
N ASN A 48 -6.24 -28.17 -10.48
CA ASN A 48 -5.32 -29.31 -10.40
C ASN A 48 -5.92 -30.51 -9.64
N HIS A 49 -6.76 -30.24 -8.63
CA HIS A 49 -7.49 -31.28 -7.90
C HIS A 49 -8.76 -31.79 -8.60
N LEU A 50 -9.10 -31.27 -9.79
CA LEU A 50 -10.28 -31.76 -10.53
C LEU A 50 -10.09 -33.20 -11.03
N PHE A 51 -8.84 -33.59 -11.29
CA PHE A 51 -8.51 -34.94 -11.77
C PHE A 51 -8.58 -36.00 -10.65
N ASN A 52 -8.46 -35.61 -9.38
CA ASN A 52 -8.59 -36.48 -8.20
C ASN A 52 -9.45 -35.76 -7.15
N PRO A 53 -10.78 -35.99 -7.13
CA PRO A 53 -11.70 -35.23 -6.29
C PRO A 53 -11.53 -35.58 -4.81
N ASP A 54 -10.80 -34.73 -4.10
CA ASP A 54 -10.58 -34.81 -2.65
C ASP A 54 -11.41 -33.77 -1.89
N PHE A 55 -11.52 -33.92 -0.56
CA PHE A 55 -12.16 -32.92 0.32
C PHE A 55 -11.54 -31.51 0.18
N THR A 56 -10.25 -31.44 -0.18
CA THR A 56 -9.54 -30.20 -0.48
C THR A 56 -10.11 -29.46 -1.69
N LEU A 57 -10.63 -30.16 -2.70
CA LEU A 57 -11.29 -29.56 -3.86
C LEU A 57 -12.55 -28.79 -3.43
N LEU A 58 -13.39 -29.39 -2.58
CA LEU A 58 -14.61 -28.74 -2.09
C LEU A 58 -14.28 -27.48 -1.29
N LEU A 59 -13.29 -27.55 -0.38
CA LEU A 59 -12.86 -26.42 0.42
C LEU A 59 -12.33 -25.26 -0.44
N THR A 60 -11.61 -25.60 -1.52
CA THR A 60 -10.95 -24.60 -2.37
C THR A 60 -11.92 -23.94 -3.33
N VAL A 61 -12.92 -24.67 -3.82
CA VAL A 61 -14.05 -24.10 -4.57
C VAL A 61 -14.88 -23.17 -3.69
N LEU A 62 -15.19 -23.56 -2.44
CA LEU A 62 -15.89 -22.69 -1.50
C LEU A 62 -15.08 -21.43 -1.17
N ALA A 63 -13.78 -21.58 -0.93
CA ALA A 63 -12.88 -20.46 -0.69
C ALA A 63 -12.76 -19.53 -1.90
N ALA A 64 -12.67 -20.09 -3.11
CA ALA A 64 -12.64 -19.32 -4.36
C ALA A 64 -13.94 -18.56 -4.58
N PHE A 65 -15.09 -19.20 -4.34
CA PHE A 65 -16.40 -18.56 -4.43
C PHE A 65 -16.54 -17.43 -3.42
N ALA A 66 -16.20 -17.67 -2.15
CA ALA A 66 -16.23 -16.67 -1.09
C ALA A 66 -15.32 -15.47 -1.42
N ALA A 67 -14.13 -15.74 -1.96
CA ALA A 67 -13.25 -14.71 -2.46
C ALA A 67 -13.92 -13.96 -3.63
N LEU A 68 -14.32 -14.60 -4.73
CA LEU A 68 -15.01 -13.90 -5.83
C LEU A 68 -16.20 -13.02 -5.36
N CYS A 69 -17.01 -13.51 -4.42
CA CYS A 69 -18.08 -12.74 -3.80
C CYS A 69 -17.56 -11.49 -3.07
N LEU A 70 -16.51 -11.62 -2.26
CA LEU A 70 -15.88 -10.49 -1.57
C LEU A 70 -15.30 -9.45 -2.57
N GLN A 71 -14.92 -9.83 -3.79
CA GLN A 71 -14.25 -8.94 -4.76
C GLN A 71 -15.29 -8.20 -5.56
N ALA A 72 -16.36 -8.90 -5.95
CA ALA A 72 -17.57 -8.26 -6.43
C ALA A 72 -18.10 -7.26 -5.39
N LEU A 73 -18.11 -7.62 -4.11
CA LEU A 73 -18.58 -6.75 -3.02
C LEU A 73 -17.63 -5.57 -2.78
N LEU A 74 -16.31 -5.77 -2.83
CA LEU A 74 -15.32 -4.71 -2.77
C LEU A 74 -15.53 -3.73 -3.93
N LEU A 75 -15.64 -4.21 -5.18
CA LEU A 75 -15.86 -3.37 -6.35
C LEU A 75 -17.19 -2.59 -6.27
N TYR A 76 -18.27 -3.25 -5.85
CA TYR A 76 -19.58 -2.62 -5.68
C TYR A 76 -19.55 -1.55 -4.57
N ARG A 77 -18.93 -1.86 -3.44
CA ARG A 77 -18.90 -0.98 -2.27
C ARG A 77 -17.84 0.12 -2.38
N SER A 78 -16.82 -0.05 -3.21
CA SER A 78 -15.72 0.93 -3.36
C SER A 78 -16.19 2.30 -3.88
N ASN A 79 -17.42 2.40 -4.41
CA ASN A 79 -18.01 3.67 -4.85
C ASN A 79 -18.89 4.37 -3.77
N ARG A 80 -19.26 3.68 -2.68
CA ARG A 80 -20.19 4.20 -1.64
C ARG A 80 -19.76 3.92 -0.20
N GLY A 81 -18.66 3.18 0.00
CA GLY A 81 -18.28 2.58 1.26
C GLY A 81 -17.45 3.48 2.18
N SER A 82 -17.54 3.20 3.48
CA SER A 82 -16.62 3.74 4.48
C SER A 82 -15.22 3.13 4.32
N GLU A 83 -14.19 3.97 4.38
CA GLU A 83 -12.77 3.63 4.30
C GLU A 83 -12.36 2.48 5.25
N ARG A 84 -12.93 2.41 6.46
CA ARG A 84 -12.58 1.36 7.43
C ARG A 84 -13.06 -0.02 6.98
N VAL A 85 -14.23 -0.07 6.35
CA VAL A 85 -14.87 -1.32 5.94
C VAL A 85 -14.11 -1.93 4.75
N GLU A 86 -13.66 -1.11 3.82
CA GLU A 86 -12.82 -1.56 2.69
C GLU A 86 -11.52 -2.23 3.20
N MET A 87 -10.86 -1.64 4.20
CA MET A 87 -9.65 -2.23 4.78
C MET A 87 -9.93 -3.58 5.45
N VAL A 88 -11.02 -3.69 6.22
CA VAL A 88 -11.39 -4.96 6.87
C VAL A 88 -11.63 -6.05 5.83
N PHE A 89 -12.30 -5.74 4.72
CA PHE A 89 -12.51 -6.70 3.64
C PHE A 89 -11.20 -7.13 2.98
N VAL A 90 -10.28 -6.20 2.71
CA VAL A 90 -8.97 -6.53 2.15
C VAL A 90 -8.15 -7.41 3.10
N VAL A 91 -8.16 -7.12 4.41
CA VAL A 91 -7.46 -7.95 5.41
C VAL A 91 -8.11 -9.33 5.52
N ALA A 92 -9.43 -9.40 5.64
CA ALA A 92 -10.15 -10.66 5.72
C ALA A 92 -9.89 -11.53 4.49
N TRP A 93 -9.84 -10.91 3.30
CA TRP A 93 -9.50 -11.59 2.06
C TRP A 93 -8.09 -12.18 2.06
N THR A 94 -7.08 -11.36 2.36
CA THR A 94 -5.67 -11.79 2.28
C THR A 94 -5.41 -12.90 3.27
N VAL A 95 -5.94 -12.77 4.49
CA VAL A 95 -5.85 -13.82 5.50
C VAL A 95 -6.59 -15.08 5.04
N ALA A 96 -7.83 -14.97 4.55
CA ALA A 96 -8.59 -16.14 4.12
C ALA A 96 -7.90 -16.89 2.96
N THR A 97 -7.57 -16.20 1.86
CA THR A 97 -6.99 -16.82 0.66
C THR A 97 -5.65 -17.50 0.93
N VAL A 98 -4.78 -16.89 1.74
CA VAL A 98 -3.49 -17.49 2.10
C VAL A 98 -3.67 -18.66 3.08
N ASN A 99 -4.58 -18.56 4.06
CA ASN A 99 -4.83 -19.67 4.97
C ASN A 99 -5.46 -20.88 4.27
N PHE A 100 -6.33 -20.67 3.28
CA PHE A 100 -6.90 -21.79 2.52
C PHE A 100 -5.86 -22.50 1.64
N MET A 101 -4.85 -21.78 1.15
CA MET A 101 -3.73 -22.41 0.46
C MET A 101 -2.98 -23.39 1.38
N PHE A 102 -2.87 -23.11 2.68
CA PHE A 102 -2.18 -23.99 3.65
C PHE A 102 -2.79 -25.38 3.78
N PHE A 103 -4.09 -25.51 3.57
CA PHE A 103 -4.77 -26.80 3.63
C PHE A 103 -4.48 -27.71 2.42
N GLN A 104 -3.95 -27.16 1.32
CA GLN A 104 -3.69 -27.91 0.09
C GLN A 104 -2.30 -28.57 0.05
N GLY A 105 -1.35 -28.09 0.84
CA GLY A 105 -0.01 -28.68 0.92
C GLY A 105 1.02 -27.69 1.45
N SER A 106 1.65 -28.01 2.58
CA SER A 106 2.51 -27.07 3.30
C SER A 106 3.75 -26.59 2.50
N GLN A 107 4.28 -27.40 1.59
CA GLN A 107 5.52 -27.09 0.86
C GLN A 107 5.31 -26.13 -0.32
N THR A 108 4.19 -26.26 -1.04
CA THR A 108 3.89 -25.47 -2.24
C THR A 108 3.44 -24.05 -1.92
N THR A 109 3.08 -23.79 -0.66
CA THR A 109 2.53 -22.51 -0.18
C THR A 109 3.58 -21.51 0.26
N LEU A 110 4.84 -21.93 0.41
CA LEU A 110 5.91 -21.08 0.91
C LEU A 110 6.12 -19.85 0.00
N LEU A 111 6.21 -20.02 -1.31
CA LEU A 111 6.42 -18.90 -2.23
C LEU A 111 5.23 -17.92 -2.26
N PRO A 112 3.96 -18.36 -2.39
CA PRO A 112 2.79 -17.49 -2.28
C PRO A 112 2.73 -16.69 -0.96
N THR A 113 3.14 -17.27 0.17
CA THR A 113 3.16 -16.54 1.46
C THR A 113 4.20 -15.43 1.49
N ILE A 114 5.39 -15.66 0.96
CA ILE A 114 6.45 -14.65 0.92
C ILE A 114 6.05 -13.48 0.03
N VAL A 115 5.47 -13.78 -1.14
CA VAL A 115 4.91 -12.75 -2.03
C VAL A 115 3.81 -11.97 -1.31
N ALA A 116 2.94 -12.65 -0.56
CA ALA A 116 1.91 -12.01 0.27
C ALA A 116 2.51 -11.11 1.36
N TYR A 117 3.61 -11.49 2.03
CA TYR A 117 4.31 -10.62 2.99
C TYR A 117 4.77 -9.34 2.33
N PHE A 118 5.49 -9.46 1.21
CA PHE A 118 5.99 -8.27 0.53
C PHE A 118 4.85 -7.39 0.04
N ALA A 119 3.73 -7.96 -0.44
CA ALA A 119 2.55 -7.19 -0.77
C ALA A 119 1.97 -6.44 0.46
N VAL A 120 1.81 -7.12 1.61
CA VAL A 120 1.31 -6.56 2.90
C VAL A 120 2.17 -5.41 3.40
N TYR A 121 3.50 -5.53 3.30
CA TYR A 121 4.40 -4.48 3.78
C TYR A 121 4.60 -3.34 2.77
N THR A 122 4.51 -3.59 1.45
CA THR A 122 4.89 -2.58 0.44
C THR A 122 3.72 -1.99 -0.35
N ILE A 123 2.65 -2.74 -0.59
CA ILE A 123 1.58 -2.31 -1.51
C ILE A 123 0.34 -1.91 -0.73
N TYR A 124 -0.06 -2.72 0.25
CA TYR A 124 -1.25 -2.39 1.03
C TYR A 124 -1.05 -1.11 1.88
N PRO A 125 -2.03 -0.21 1.94
CA PRO A 125 -1.96 1.05 2.67
C PRO A 125 -2.37 0.85 4.15
N PHE A 126 -1.77 -0.11 4.84
CA PHE A 126 -2.08 -0.40 6.24
C PHE A 126 -1.18 0.37 7.21
N GLU A 127 -1.68 0.57 8.43
CA GLU A 127 -0.85 1.02 9.54
C GLU A 127 0.19 -0.05 9.91
N PHE A 128 1.33 0.39 10.44
CA PHE A 128 2.45 -0.48 10.79
C PHE A 128 2.03 -1.69 11.64
N TRP A 129 1.27 -1.44 12.72
CA TRP A 129 0.83 -2.48 13.64
C TRP A 129 -0.08 -3.51 12.99
N ILE A 130 -0.94 -3.09 12.05
CA ILE A 130 -1.83 -3.98 11.31
C ILE A 130 -1.02 -4.84 10.34
N SER A 131 -0.07 -4.24 9.60
CA SER A 131 0.83 -4.99 8.71
C SER A 131 1.64 -6.05 9.45
N VAL A 132 2.21 -5.70 10.61
CA VAL A 132 2.96 -6.65 11.45
C VAL A 132 2.04 -7.75 11.97
N ALA A 133 0.85 -7.42 12.46
CA ALA A 133 -0.11 -8.41 12.93
C ALA A 133 -0.49 -9.41 11.82
N ILE A 134 -0.77 -8.94 10.60
CA ILE A 134 -1.06 -9.80 9.45
C ILE A 134 0.15 -10.68 9.13
N GLY A 135 1.36 -10.13 9.11
CA GLY A 135 2.59 -10.89 8.88
C GLY A 135 2.80 -12.02 9.90
N VAL A 136 2.56 -11.73 11.18
CA VAL A 136 2.64 -12.73 12.26
C VAL A 136 1.57 -13.80 12.11
N VAL A 137 0.32 -13.44 11.84
CA VAL A 137 -0.79 -14.40 11.65
C VAL A 137 -0.50 -15.34 10.48
N LEU A 138 -0.04 -14.81 9.36
CA LEU A 138 0.33 -15.62 8.20
C LEU A 138 1.53 -16.54 8.49
N SER A 139 2.52 -16.07 9.26
CA SER A 139 3.67 -16.89 9.66
C SER A 139 3.27 -18.02 10.59
N LEU A 140 2.42 -17.73 11.57
CA LEU A 140 1.89 -18.73 12.49
C LEU A 140 1.07 -19.76 11.71
N GLY A 141 0.17 -19.32 10.82
CA GLY A 141 -0.63 -20.21 9.97
C GLY A 141 0.23 -21.18 9.15
N GLN A 142 1.29 -20.69 8.51
CA GLN A 142 2.20 -21.55 7.74
C GLN A 142 2.98 -22.51 8.66
N THR A 143 3.50 -22.05 9.81
CA THR A 143 4.22 -22.95 10.74
C THR A 143 3.32 -24.04 11.31
N ILE A 144 2.07 -23.70 11.65
CA ILE A 144 1.08 -24.69 12.11
C ILE A 144 0.76 -25.67 11.00
N SER A 145 0.59 -25.21 9.75
CA SER A 145 0.37 -26.07 8.59
C SER A 145 1.52 -27.06 8.36
N VAL A 146 2.78 -26.63 8.49
CA VAL A 146 3.94 -27.52 8.42
C VAL A 146 3.87 -28.58 9.52
N VAL A 147 3.60 -28.17 10.76
CA VAL A 147 3.54 -29.09 11.90
C VAL A 147 2.42 -30.12 11.75
N VAL A 148 1.22 -29.68 11.34
CA VAL A 148 0.07 -30.58 11.12
C VAL A 148 0.29 -31.50 9.92
N GLY A 149 0.87 -30.99 8.83
CA GLY A 149 1.19 -31.79 7.65
C GLY A 149 2.30 -32.83 7.90
N ALA A 150 3.19 -32.56 8.86
CA ALA A 150 4.33 -33.43 9.21
C ALA A 150 4.03 -34.45 10.32
N LEU A 151 2.77 -34.58 10.77
CA LEU A 151 2.37 -35.51 11.83
C LEU A 151 2.73 -37.01 11.61
N PRO A 152 2.95 -37.52 10.37
CA PRO A 152 3.48 -38.88 10.20
C PRO A 152 5.02 -38.96 10.10
N GLU A 153 5.72 -37.92 9.63
CA GLU A 153 7.19 -37.87 9.50
C GLU A 153 7.72 -36.45 9.76
N PHE A 154 8.06 -36.14 11.01
CA PHE A 154 8.52 -34.81 11.38
C PHE A 154 9.99 -34.60 10.99
N GLN A 155 10.23 -33.83 9.93
CA GLN A 155 11.56 -33.42 9.51
C GLN A 155 11.96 -32.08 10.16
N VAL A 156 12.85 -32.15 11.15
CA VAL A 156 13.32 -30.98 11.90
C VAL A 156 13.99 -29.94 10.98
N ASP A 157 14.75 -30.40 9.98
CA ASP A 157 15.47 -29.54 9.05
C ASP A 157 14.53 -28.65 8.23
N GLN A 158 13.41 -29.21 7.77
CA GLN A 158 12.41 -28.47 6.99
C GLN A 158 11.65 -27.46 7.84
N PHE A 159 11.34 -27.83 9.09
CA PHE A 159 10.71 -26.91 10.05
C PHE A 159 11.63 -25.72 10.36
N LEU A 160 12.91 -25.99 10.64
CA LEU A 160 13.90 -24.95 10.95
C LEU A 160 14.16 -24.03 9.75
N ALA A 161 14.26 -24.59 8.54
CA ALA A 161 14.37 -23.81 7.31
C ALA A 161 13.15 -22.90 7.10
N THR A 162 11.94 -23.42 7.32
CA THR A 162 10.71 -22.63 7.18
C THR A 162 10.66 -21.48 8.19
N LEU A 163 11.03 -21.74 9.44
CA LEU A 163 11.07 -20.72 10.50
C LEU A 163 12.09 -19.63 10.19
N LEU A 164 13.28 -20.01 9.71
CA LEU A 164 14.33 -19.08 9.33
C LEU A 164 13.87 -18.17 8.20
N VAL A 165 13.29 -18.73 7.13
CA VAL A 165 12.78 -17.96 5.99
C VAL A 165 11.69 -16.98 6.42
N HIS A 166 10.77 -17.40 7.30
CA HIS A 166 9.71 -16.53 7.81
C HIS A 166 10.22 -15.38 8.66
N THR A 167 11.22 -15.66 9.51
CA THR A 167 11.84 -14.65 10.36
C THR A 167 12.55 -13.59 9.53
N TRP A 168 13.35 -14.02 8.54
CA TRP A 168 14.04 -13.12 7.62
C TRP A 168 13.07 -12.34 6.72
N ALA A 169 12.03 -12.99 6.19
CA ALA A 169 11.02 -12.33 5.37
C ALA A 169 10.27 -11.23 6.14
N ASN A 170 9.91 -11.48 7.41
CA ASN A 170 9.30 -10.46 8.25
C ASN A 170 10.27 -9.31 8.56
N PHE A 171 11.54 -9.60 8.83
CA PHE A 171 12.55 -8.56 9.07
C PHE A 171 12.74 -7.66 7.86
N ILE A 172 12.91 -8.24 6.66
CA ILE A 172 13.03 -7.50 5.40
C ILE A 172 11.73 -6.74 5.11
N GLY A 173 10.57 -7.35 5.35
CA GLY A 173 9.26 -6.72 5.20
C GLY A 173 9.09 -5.46 6.06
N ILE A 174 9.47 -5.53 7.34
CA ILE A 174 9.46 -4.39 8.26
C ILE A 174 10.40 -3.28 7.77
N TYR A 175 11.61 -3.64 7.34
CA TYR A 175 12.58 -2.68 6.80
C TYR A 175 12.03 -1.96 5.55
N LEU A 176 11.42 -2.70 4.63
CA LEU A 176 10.80 -2.15 3.43
C LEU A 176 9.61 -1.23 3.78
N PHE A 177 8.78 -1.61 4.75
CA PHE A 177 7.67 -0.78 5.22
C PHE A 177 8.17 0.58 5.74
N ILE A 178 9.20 0.57 6.60
CA ILE A 178 9.76 1.79 7.19
C ILE A 178 10.34 2.68 6.08
N THR A 179 11.12 2.09 5.17
CA THR A 179 11.75 2.81 4.05
C THR A 179 10.69 3.45 3.15
N ARG A 180 9.69 2.67 2.73
CA ARG A 180 8.54 3.18 1.96
C ARG A 180 7.82 4.30 2.70
N SER A 181 7.48 4.11 3.97
CA SER A 181 6.75 5.12 4.75
C SER A 181 7.52 6.44 4.81
N ARG A 182 8.84 6.40 4.98
CA ARG A 182 9.68 7.61 4.97
C ARG A 182 9.67 8.30 3.61
N LEU A 183 9.87 7.53 2.53
CA LEU A 183 9.85 8.05 1.16
C LEU A 183 8.50 8.66 0.79
N CYS A 184 7.40 7.95 1.03
CA CYS A 184 6.05 8.42 0.71
C CYS A 184 5.69 9.68 1.50
N ARG A 185 6.05 9.75 2.79
CA ARG A 185 5.80 10.95 3.61
C ARG A 185 6.62 12.15 3.14
N ALA A 186 7.89 11.95 2.81
CA ALA A 186 8.73 13.01 2.26
C ALA A 186 8.20 13.51 0.91
N ALA A 187 7.84 12.58 0.00
CA ALA A 187 7.25 12.91 -1.29
C ALA A 187 5.93 13.67 -1.15
N PHE A 188 5.08 13.28 -0.19
CA PHE A 188 3.82 13.97 0.10
C PHE A 188 4.04 15.42 0.57
N LEU A 189 4.96 15.64 1.51
CA LEU A 189 5.29 16.98 1.98
C LEU A 189 5.91 17.84 0.86
N ASN A 190 6.81 17.26 0.07
CA ASN A 190 7.41 17.95 -1.07
C ASN A 190 6.36 18.35 -2.10
N ALA A 191 5.42 17.45 -2.44
CA ALA A 191 4.33 17.76 -3.35
C ALA A 191 3.43 18.88 -2.81
N ARG A 192 3.09 18.84 -1.51
CA ARG A 192 2.29 19.90 -0.88
C ARG A 192 3.01 21.25 -0.89
N ASN A 193 4.28 21.27 -0.51
CA ASN A 193 5.08 22.51 -0.50
C ASN A 193 5.20 23.08 -1.92
N ALA A 194 5.41 22.24 -2.93
CA ALA A 194 5.46 22.67 -4.33
C ALA A 194 4.14 23.31 -4.78
N ILE A 195 2.99 22.73 -4.41
CA ILE A 195 1.67 23.30 -4.73
C ILE A 195 1.48 24.65 -4.03
N CYS A 196 1.83 24.77 -2.74
CA CYS A 196 1.73 26.04 -2.02
C CYS A 196 2.65 27.12 -2.62
N CYS A 197 3.88 26.76 -3.00
CA CYS A 197 4.79 27.70 -3.69
C CYS A 197 4.23 28.14 -5.05
N ALA A 198 3.64 27.22 -5.83
CA ALA A 198 3.01 27.55 -7.10
C ALA A 198 1.80 28.49 -6.93
N GLN A 199 0.98 28.27 -5.89
CA GLN A 199 -0.15 29.15 -5.55
C GLN A 199 0.34 30.55 -5.15
N ASN A 200 1.32 30.64 -4.24
CA ASN A 200 1.87 31.93 -3.83
C ASN A 200 2.48 32.71 -5.00
N SER A 201 3.22 32.01 -5.88
CA SER A 201 3.79 32.61 -7.09
C SER A 201 2.71 33.11 -8.05
N HIS A 202 1.59 32.39 -8.17
CA HIS A 202 0.44 32.82 -8.96
C HIS A 202 -0.22 34.08 -8.37
N ASP A 203 -0.43 34.11 -7.05
CA ASP A 203 -1.01 35.26 -6.36
C ASP A 203 -0.13 36.52 -6.43
N GLU A 204 1.19 36.35 -6.28
CA GLU A 204 2.18 37.42 -6.47
C GLU A 204 2.18 37.93 -7.92
N SER A 205 2.10 37.03 -8.90
CA SER A 205 1.99 37.40 -10.31
C SER A 205 0.72 38.19 -10.61
N LEU A 206 -0.42 37.81 -10.04
CA LEU A 206 -1.67 38.56 -10.16
C LEU A 206 -1.59 39.94 -9.49
N ARG A 207 -0.99 40.01 -8.30
CA ARG A 207 -0.77 41.27 -7.59
C ARG A 207 0.15 42.20 -8.39
N MET A 208 1.24 41.67 -8.95
CA MET A 208 2.16 42.42 -9.81
C MET A 208 1.45 42.94 -11.05
N ASN A 209 0.67 42.09 -11.74
CA ASN A 209 -0.13 42.51 -12.90
C ASN A 209 -1.13 43.62 -12.56
N LYS A 210 -1.78 43.55 -11.39
CA LYS A 210 -2.69 44.60 -10.92
C LYS A 210 -1.95 45.93 -10.65
N LEU A 211 -0.77 45.86 -10.03
CA LEU A 211 0.06 47.05 -9.77
C LEU A 211 0.55 47.68 -11.07
N LEU A 212 1.06 46.87 -12.02
CA LEU A 212 1.49 47.35 -13.33
C LEU A 212 0.30 47.94 -14.13
N GLY A 213 -0.85 47.28 -14.10
CA GLY A 213 -2.11 47.75 -14.71
C GLY A 213 -2.61 49.09 -14.17
N SER A 214 -2.25 49.45 -12.94
CA SER A 214 -2.61 50.75 -12.36
C SER A 214 -1.69 51.90 -12.80
N ALA A 215 -0.46 51.59 -13.21
CA ALA A 215 0.57 52.59 -13.52
C ALA A 215 0.85 52.74 -15.04
N LEU A 216 0.58 51.70 -15.84
CA LEU A 216 0.94 51.62 -17.26
C LEU A 216 -0.28 51.28 -18.13
N PRO A 217 -0.35 51.81 -19.38
CA PRO A 217 -1.37 51.40 -20.35
C PRO A 217 -1.25 49.91 -20.74
N SER A 218 -2.38 49.27 -21.04
CA SER A 218 -2.47 47.82 -21.29
C SER A 218 -1.56 47.28 -22.40
N HIS A 219 -1.26 48.08 -23.43
CA HIS A 219 -0.39 47.68 -24.55
C HIS A 219 1.10 47.60 -24.20
N VAL A 220 1.55 48.37 -23.19
CA VAL A 220 2.93 48.33 -22.68
C VAL A 220 3.12 47.12 -21.76
N ILE A 221 2.08 46.78 -21.01
CA ILE A 221 2.10 45.64 -20.08
C ILE A 221 2.19 44.34 -20.87
N SER A 222 1.36 44.15 -21.89
CA SER A 222 1.38 42.90 -22.68
C SER A 222 2.71 42.68 -23.40
N SER A 223 3.39 43.75 -23.83
CA SER A 223 4.71 43.64 -24.48
C SER A 223 5.85 43.40 -23.48
N ALA A 224 5.83 44.04 -22.31
CA ALA A 224 6.81 43.80 -21.25
C ALA A 224 6.68 42.39 -20.64
N LEU A 225 5.44 41.95 -20.38
CA LEU A 225 5.16 40.63 -19.80
C LEU A 225 5.60 39.50 -20.74
N HIS A 226 5.36 39.66 -22.04
CA HIS A 226 5.76 38.68 -23.05
C HIS A 226 7.30 38.54 -23.15
N ASN A 227 8.04 39.64 -23.00
CA ASN A 227 9.51 39.63 -23.04
C ASN A 227 10.17 39.16 -21.72
N GLN A 228 9.59 39.44 -20.55
CA GLN A 228 10.13 39.01 -19.26
C GLN A 228 9.78 37.55 -18.92
N ILE A 229 8.54 37.12 -19.15
CA ILE A 229 8.11 35.74 -18.83
C ILE A 229 8.69 34.70 -19.80
N GLY A 230 9.07 35.10 -21.01
CA GLY A 230 9.70 34.21 -21.99
C GLY A 230 11.18 33.91 -21.71
N THR A 231 11.86 34.67 -20.85
CA THR A 231 13.32 34.60 -20.68
C THR A 231 13.78 34.09 -19.31
N GLU A 232 13.01 34.31 -18.24
CA GLU A 232 13.32 33.74 -16.92
C GLU A 232 12.54 32.44 -16.68
N VAL A 233 13.27 31.32 -16.71
CA VAL A 233 12.78 30.04 -16.20
C VAL A 233 12.54 30.21 -14.70
N PRO A 234 11.32 30.01 -14.18
CA PRO A 234 11.05 30.19 -12.75
C PRO A 234 11.96 29.26 -11.95
N HIS A 235 12.86 29.85 -11.17
CA HIS A 235 13.77 29.12 -10.31
C HIS A 235 12.98 28.52 -9.14
N LEU A 236 12.64 27.24 -9.26
CA LEU A 236 12.12 26.44 -8.15
C LEU A 236 13.20 26.35 -7.07
N TYR A 237 13.12 27.22 -6.05
CA TYR A 237 13.89 27.06 -4.84
C TYR A 237 13.38 25.83 -4.09
N VAL A 238 13.99 24.68 -4.34
CA VAL A 238 13.82 23.48 -3.53
C VAL A 238 14.50 23.74 -2.19
N GLN A 239 13.76 24.26 -1.22
CA GLN A 239 14.22 24.29 0.16
C GLN A 239 14.29 22.84 0.67
N HIS A 240 15.50 22.29 0.70
CA HIS A 240 15.78 21.05 1.43
C HIS A 240 15.64 21.32 2.93
N TYR A 241 14.48 21.02 3.50
CA TYR A 241 14.34 20.95 4.95
C TYR A 241 15.16 19.76 5.47
N THR A 242 16.37 20.03 5.96
CA THR A 242 17.26 19.05 6.60
C THR A 242 16.81 18.66 8.01
N GLN A 243 15.61 19.04 8.44
CA GLN A 243 15.08 18.70 9.75
C GLN A 243 14.34 17.35 9.72
N ALA A 244 15.13 16.29 9.54
CA ALA A 244 14.73 14.93 9.89
C ALA A 244 15.94 14.23 10.54
N THR A 245 16.27 14.67 11.75
CA THR A 245 17.00 13.87 12.75
C THR A 245 16.04 13.51 13.86
#